data_AF-A0A353CYX1-F1
#
_entry.id   AF-A0A353CYX1-F1
#
_cell.length_a   1.000
_cell.length_b   1.000
_cell.length_c   1.000
_cell.angle_alpha   90.00
_cell.angle_beta   90.00
_cell.angle_gamma   90.00
#
_symmetry.space_group_name_H-M   'P 1'
#
loop_
_entity.id
_entity.type
_entity.pdbx_description
1 polymer ?
#
loop_
_entity_poly.entity_id
_entity_poly.type
_entity_poly.pdbx_seq_one_letter_code
_entity_poly.pdbx_strand_id
1 'polypeptide(L)'
;MVTKCYNISMGQPFLYGAATSAHQTEGNNVHNDWWAWEMGRPIEMRSGLAADHYDRFREDFRLAKELGHNAHRFSLEWSRIEPKRGRWDKQALGHYRHVLEELKKLEITPFVTLHHFTNPRWFAERGGWLRSDAAELFTRYVQTAADYLGDLVPFWITLNEPVLWSSLAYWQRRWPPQQRSLIKFNRSVHHLAVAHNQAYQVLHRKHAQTQVGLARNLVAYQPASESWLDRVACQTVDWWFNRRFYNMTWPQHDFLGINYYFQTKIHWETKSFSIVQSDTQGERSDVGWTIAPDGLRQVLESVRRYKCPVYVTENGLADRHDKLRADFIRDHLRAVERAQESGVDVRGYFHWSLLDNYEWDLGVTPRFGLVAVDYKTMSRSIRPSAYVYKSIIEQARGG
;
A
#
# COMPACT_ATOMS: atom_id res chain seq x y z
N MET A 1 -26.57 -5.52 -24.39
CA MET A 1 -25.83 -4.72 -23.37
C MET A 1 -24.86 -3.82 -24.13
N VAL A 2 -25.04 -2.51 -24.06
CA VAL A 2 -24.13 -1.55 -24.69
C VAL A 2 -22.87 -1.52 -23.83
N THR A 3 -21.78 -2.13 -24.30
CA THR A 3 -20.46 -1.95 -23.73
C THR A 3 -20.16 -0.46 -23.80
N LYS A 4 -20.20 0.23 -22.66
CA LYS A 4 -19.82 1.64 -22.59
C LYS A 4 -18.32 1.73 -22.86
N CYS A 5 -17.94 1.94 -24.12
CA CYS A 5 -16.58 2.29 -24.50
C CYS A 5 -16.33 3.72 -24.01
N TYR A 6 -15.55 3.86 -22.94
CA TYR A 6 -15.09 5.15 -22.44
C TYR A 6 -13.59 5.23 -22.71
N ASN A 7 -13.17 6.24 -23.49
CA ASN A 7 -11.75 6.56 -23.67
C ASN A 7 -11.28 7.26 -22.39
N ILE A 8 -10.41 6.62 -21.61
CA ILE A 8 -9.74 7.23 -20.45
C ILE A 8 -8.44 7.88 -20.96
N SER A 9 -8.27 9.17 -20.74
CA SER A 9 -7.10 9.94 -21.15
C SER A 9 -6.38 10.53 -19.93
N MET A 10 -5.17 10.06 -19.66
CA MET A 10 -4.32 10.59 -18.59
C MET A 10 -3.23 11.50 -19.16
N GLY A 11 -2.80 12.51 -18.40
CA GLY A 11 -1.63 13.31 -18.75
C GLY A 11 -0.36 12.44 -18.84
N GLN A 12 0.37 12.53 -19.96
CA GLN A 12 1.58 11.73 -20.21
C GLN A 12 2.87 12.43 -19.75
N PRO A 13 3.90 11.68 -19.27
CA PRO A 13 3.93 10.23 -19.12
C PRO A 13 3.25 9.75 -17.82
N PHE A 14 2.28 8.83 -17.95
CA PHE A 14 1.57 8.22 -16.80
C PHE A 14 2.08 6.81 -16.48
N LEU A 15 2.26 6.50 -15.19
CA LEU A 15 2.67 5.19 -14.73
C LEU A 15 1.47 4.28 -14.44
N TYR A 16 1.40 3.17 -15.15
CA TYR A 16 0.43 2.10 -14.93
C TYR A 16 1.16 0.88 -14.41
N GLY A 17 0.77 0.44 -13.22
CA GLY A 17 1.40 -0.70 -12.57
C GLY A 17 0.46 -1.50 -11.70
N ALA A 18 1.07 -2.41 -10.97
CA ALA A 18 0.47 -3.11 -9.85
C ALA A 18 1.42 -3.07 -8.66
N ALA A 19 0.89 -3.42 -7.49
CA ALA A 19 1.64 -3.45 -6.24
C ALA A 19 1.62 -4.84 -5.59
N THR A 20 2.68 -5.16 -4.88
CA THR A 20 2.82 -6.32 -3.98
C THR A 20 3.52 -5.90 -2.68
N SER A 21 3.50 -6.77 -1.68
CA SER A 21 4.32 -6.62 -0.48
C SER A 21 5.05 -7.94 -0.18
N ALA A 22 6.21 -7.82 0.45
CA ALA A 22 7.13 -8.93 0.67
C ALA A 22 6.48 -10.06 1.47
N HIS A 23 5.99 -9.76 2.68
CA HIS A 23 5.36 -10.77 3.55
C HIS A 23 4.14 -11.44 2.92
N GLN A 24 3.37 -10.70 2.11
CA GLN A 24 2.16 -11.22 1.50
C GLN A 24 2.42 -12.11 0.28
N THR A 25 3.57 -11.97 -0.41
CA THR A 25 3.81 -12.63 -1.71
C THR A 25 5.07 -13.48 -1.78
N GLU A 26 6.18 -13.09 -1.14
CA GLU A 26 7.48 -13.76 -1.29
C GLU A 26 7.47 -15.20 -0.77
N GLY A 27 6.79 -15.43 0.36
CA GLY A 27 6.82 -16.70 1.08
C GLY A 27 8.01 -16.80 2.03
N ASN A 28 7.96 -17.75 2.97
CA ASN A 28 9.02 -18.11 3.92
C ASN A 28 9.64 -16.92 4.69
N ASN A 29 8.83 -15.89 4.98
CA ASN A 29 9.23 -14.70 5.73
C ASN A 29 9.15 -14.93 7.25
N VAL A 30 10.08 -15.75 7.76
CA VAL A 30 9.94 -16.36 9.11
C VAL A 30 10.60 -15.59 10.27
N HIS A 31 11.23 -14.44 10.01
CA HIS A 31 12.01 -13.69 10.99
C HIS A 31 11.35 -12.41 11.50
N ASN A 32 10.06 -12.21 11.21
CA ASN A 32 9.29 -11.04 11.65
C ASN A 32 8.24 -11.37 12.72
N ASP A 33 7.66 -10.29 13.27
CA ASP A 33 6.58 -10.33 14.26
C ASP A 33 5.27 -10.92 13.75
N TRP A 34 4.95 -10.73 12.47
CA TRP A 34 3.80 -11.34 11.82
C TRP A 34 3.89 -12.86 11.80
N TRP A 35 4.99 -13.42 11.32
CA TRP A 35 5.20 -14.86 11.34
C TRP A 35 5.12 -15.42 12.77
N ALA A 36 5.76 -14.76 13.74
CA ALA A 36 5.69 -15.19 15.14
C ALA A 36 4.25 -15.21 15.67
N TRP A 37 3.42 -14.25 15.26
CA TRP A 37 2.02 -14.16 15.60
C TRP A 37 1.15 -15.22 14.90
N GLU A 38 1.42 -15.48 13.61
CA GLU A 38 0.77 -16.51 12.80
C GLU A 38 0.97 -17.93 13.35
N MET A 39 2.09 -18.21 14.03
CA MET A 39 2.33 -19.52 14.64
C MET A 39 1.30 -19.91 15.70
N GLY A 40 0.61 -18.93 16.31
CA GLY A 40 -0.52 -19.15 17.21
C GLY A 40 -1.87 -19.34 16.53
N ARG A 41 -1.91 -19.33 15.19
CA ARG A 41 -3.13 -19.37 14.37
C ARG A 41 -3.26 -20.69 13.59
N PRO A 42 -4.47 -21.02 13.09
CA PRO A 42 -4.68 -22.13 12.17
C PRO A 42 -3.76 -22.06 10.95
N ILE A 43 -3.39 -23.21 10.40
CA ILE A 43 -2.37 -23.32 9.34
C ILE A 43 -2.76 -22.55 8.07
N GLU A 44 -4.05 -22.52 7.75
CA GLU A 44 -4.65 -21.80 6.63
C GLU A 44 -4.60 -20.27 6.78
N MET A 45 -4.29 -19.77 7.98
CA MET A 45 -4.10 -18.35 8.29
C MET A 45 -2.61 -17.95 8.39
N ARG A 46 -1.69 -18.85 8.05
CA ARG A 46 -0.25 -18.57 8.04
C ARG A 46 0.17 -18.20 6.62
N SER A 47 1.10 -17.26 6.51
CA SER A 47 1.63 -16.80 5.22
C SER A 47 2.34 -17.93 4.48
N GLY A 48 3.19 -18.70 5.15
CA GLY A 48 3.83 -19.91 4.59
C GLY A 48 4.58 -19.60 3.30
N LEU A 49 4.32 -20.35 2.23
CA LEU A 49 4.86 -20.05 0.90
C LEU A 49 4.24 -18.80 0.26
N ALA A 50 3.12 -18.31 0.76
CA ALA A 50 2.38 -17.20 0.16
C ALA A 50 2.13 -17.45 -1.34
N ALA A 51 2.64 -16.57 -2.22
CA ALA A 51 2.61 -16.77 -3.67
C ALA A 51 3.92 -17.35 -4.23
N ASP A 52 4.91 -17.65 -3.38
CA ASP A 52 6.24 -18.12 -3.78
C ASP A 52 6.95 -17.11 -4.72
N HIS A 53 6.66 -15.82 -4.54
CA HIS A 53 7.21 -14.75 -5.38
C HIS A 53 8.73 -14.62 -5.24
N TYR A 54 9.31 -15.04 -4.11
CA TYR A 54 10.76 -14.98 -3.88
C TYR A 54 11.52 -15.79 -4.95
N ASP A 55 11.02 -16.97 -5.31
CA ASP A 55 11.66 -17.82 -6.32
C ASP A 55 11.10 -17.59 -7.74
N ARG A 56 9.94 -16.93 -7.85
CA ARG A 56 9.17 -16.79 -9.11
C ARG A 56 9.01 -15.37 -9.63
N PHE A 57 9.65 -14.37 -9.03
CA PHE A 57 9.50 -12.96 -9.42
C PHE A 57 9.71 -12.70 -10.93
N ARG A 58 10.57 -13.48 -11.60
CA ARG A 58 10.78 -13.35 -13.06
C ARG A 58 9.54 -13.76 -13.87
N GLU A 59 8.86 -14.81 -13.45
CA GLU A 59 7.57 -15.21 -14.05
C GLU A 59 6.54 -14.12 -13.82
N ASP A 60 6.44 -13.63 -12.59
CA ASP A 60 5.44 -12.65 -12.18
C ASP A 60 5.64 -11.29 -12.89
N PHE A 61 6.88 -10.83 -13.07
CA PHE A 61 7.15 -9.59 -13.81
C PHE A 61 7.00 -9.74 -15.32
N ARG A 62 7.22 -10.93 -15.89
CA ARG A 62 6.86 -11.18 -17.30
C ARG A 62 5.35 -11.04 -17.50
N LEU A 63 4.53 -11.56 -16.59
CA LEU A 63 3.08 -11.37 -16.63
C LEU A 63 2.72 -9.89 -16.50
N ALA A 64 3.36 -9.14 -15.60
CA ALA A 64 3.16 -7.70 -15.48
C ALA A 64 3.50 -6.95 -16.80
N LYS A 65 4.61 -7.30 -17.45
CA LYS A 65 4.99 -6.73 -18.75
C LYS A 65 3.99 -7.09 -19.85
N GLU A 66 3.52 -8.34 -19.89
CA GLU A 66 2.50 -8.82 -20.83
C GLU A 66 1.17 -8.07 -20.67
N LEU A 67 0.84 -7.68 -19.43
CA LEU A 67 -0.32 -6.86 -19.09
C LEU A 67 -0.11 -5.36 -19.37
N GLY A 68 1.03 -4.97 -19.94
CA GLY A 68 1.32 -3.60 -20.36
C GLY A 68 1.86 -2.70 -19.25
N HIS A 69 2.11 -3.21 -18.04
CA HIS A 69 2.62 -2.39 -16.93
C HIS A 69 3.98 -1.75 -17.29
N ASN A 70 4.18 -0.49 -16.90
CA ASN A 70 5.47 0.23 -16.99
C ASN A 70 6.03 0.62 -15.62
N ALA A 71 5.33 0.29 -14.53
CA ALA A 71 5.81 0.45 -13.17
C ALA A 71 5.37 -0.72 -12.30
N HIS A 72 6.14 -1.03 -11.26
CA HIS A 72 5.77 -2.02 -10.26
C HIS A 72 6.20 -1.55 -8.88
N ARG A 73 5.29 -1.65 -7.92
CA ARG A 73 5.58 -1.35 -6.51
C ARG A 73 5.74 -2.66 -5.75
N PHE A 74 6.84 -2.80 -5.02
CA PHE A 74 7.06 -3.92 -4.11
C PHE A 74 7.74 -3.43 -2.83
N SER A 75 7.71 -4.23 -1.76
CA SER A 75 8.43 -3.91 -0.53
C SER A 75 9.66 -4.77 -0.34
N LEU A 76 10.63 -4.26 0.41
CA LEU A 76 11.70 -5.06 0.99
C LEU A 76 11.23 -5.66 2.31
N GLU A 77 11.68 -6.86 2.65
CA GLU A 77 11.47 -7.46 3.97
C GLU A 77 12.65 -7.13 4.90
N TRP A 78 12.45 -6.18 5.82
CA TRP A 78 13.49 -5.79 6.78
C TRP A 78 13.99 -7.00 7.58
N SER A 79 13.12 -7.96 7.94
CA SER A 79 13.55 -9.14 8.70
C SER A 79 14.39 -10.13 7.90
N ARG A 80 14.33 -10.10 6.56
CA ARG A 80 15.26 -10.83 5.69
C ARG A 80 16.62 -10.14 5.62
N ILE A 81 16.61 -8.81 5.45
CA ILE A 81 17.84 -8.02 5.31
C ILE A 81 18.61 -7.93 6.63
N GLU A 82 17.90 -7.85 7.76
CA GLU A 82 18.47 -7.78 9.11
C GLU A 82 17.77 -8.79 10.05
N PRO A 83 18.03 -10.11 9.91
CA PRO A 83 17.36 -11.15 10.70
C PRO A 83 17.72 -11.10 12.19
N LYS A 84 18.87 -10.52 12.53
CA LYS A 84 19.29 -10.21 13.91
C LYS A 84 19.89 -8.81 13.92
N ARG A 85 19.70 -8.07 15.02
CA ARG A 85 20.23 -6.71 15.16
C ARG A 85 21.71 -6.64 14.78
N GLY A 86 22.04 -5.80 13.81
CA GLY A 86 23.39 -5.56 13.30
C GLY A 86 23.96 -6.67 12.42
N ARG A 87 23.21 -7.74 12.13
CA ARG A 87 23.62 -8.81 11.21
C ARG A 87 22.87 -8.66 9.90
N TRP A 88 23.58 -8.17 8.88
CA TRP A 88 23.04 -7.95 7.54
C TRP A 88 23.17 -9.20 6.68
N ASP A 89 22.07 -9.63 6.06
CA ASP A 89 22.06 -10.76 5.14
C ASP A 89 22.35 -10.28 3.71
N LYS A 90 23.55 -10.59 3.22
CA LYS A 90 23.99 -10.25 1.86
C LYS A 90 23.27 -11.06 0.79
N GLN A 91 22.79 -12.26 1.09
CA GLN A 91 22.02 -13.05 0.13
C GLN A 91 20.65 -12.42 -0.09
N ALA A 92 19.98 -11.97 0.98
CA ALA A 92 18.72 -11.23 0.87
C ALA A 92 18.88 -9.92 0.07
N LEU A 93 19.94 -9.14 0.34
CA LEU A 93 20.26 -7.95 -0.45
C LEU A 93 20.55 -8.28 -1.92
N GLY A 94 21.29 -9.36 -2.18
CA GLY A 94 21.56 -9.84 -3.54
C GLY A 94 20.28 -10.26 -4.27
N HIS A 95 19.34 -10.92 -3.58
CA HIS A 95 18.03 -11.24 -4.12
C HIS A 95 17.28 -9.97 -4.56
N TYR A 96 17.16 -8.96 -3.71
CA TYR A 96 16.48 -7.71 -4.07
C TYR A 96 17.17 -6.94 -5.18
N ARG A 97 18.50 -7.01 -5.29
CA ARG A 97 19.21 -6.48 -6.46
C ARG A 97 18.80 -7.22 -7.74
N HIS A 98 18.73 -8.55 -7.74
CA HIS A 98 18.26 -9.32 -8.89
C HIS A 98 16.80 -9.00 -9.27
N VAL A 99 15.93 -8.76 -8.29
CA VAL A 99 14.55 -8.30 -8.50
C VAL A 99 14.54 -6.96 -9.25
N LEU A 100 15.31 -5.99 -8.78
CA LEU A 100 15.42 -4.67 -9.43
C LEU A 100 16.05 -4.73 -10.82
N GLU A 101 17.07 -5.57 -11.01
CA GLU A 101 17.68 -5.79 -12.32
C GLU A 101 16.70 -6.43 -13.32
N GLU A 102 15.84 -7.34 -12.88
CA GLU A 102 14.81 -7.92 -13.74
C GLU A 102 13.75 -6.88 -14.14
N LEU A 103 13.29 -6.06 -13.20
CA LEU A 103 12.39 -4.94 -13.50
C LEU A 103 13.02 -3.98 -14.51
N LYS A 104 14.30 -3.64 -14.33
CA LYS A 104 15.07 -2.82 -15.28
C LYS A 104 15.16 -3.45 -16.67
N LYS A 105 15.45 -4.75 -16.77
CA LYS A 105 15.48 -5.48 -18.06
C LYS A 105 14.13 -5.45 -18.78
N LEU A 106 13.04 -5.48 -18.02
CA LEU A 106 11.67 -5.40 -18.55
C LEU A 106 11.19 -3.95 -18.75
N GLU A 107 12.02 -2.95 -18.47
CA GLU A 107 11.67 -1.52 -18.53
C GLU A 107 10.45 -1.19 -17.66
N ILE A 108 10.36 -1.83 -16.50
CA ILE A 108 9.33 -1.58 -15.49
C ILE A 108 9.98 -0.73 -14.39
N THR A 109 9.45 0.47 -14.17
CA THR A 109 9.96 1.42 -13.17
C THR A 109 9.67 0.91 -11.75
N PRO A 110 10.69 0.67 -10.90
CA PRO A 110 10.46 0.17 -9.55
C PRO A 110 10.09 1.27 -8.57
N PHE A 111 9.06 1.00 -7.75
CA PHE A 111 8.72 1.73 -6.53
C PHE A 111 8.99 0.82 -5.33
N VAL A 112 10.00 1.16 -4.52
CA VAL A 112 10.45 0.30 -3.41
C VAL A 112 9.93 0.81 -2.08
N THR A 113 9.07 0.01 -1.43
CA THR A 113 8.60 0.26 -0.08
C THR A 113 9.57 -0.32 0.97
N LEU A 114 10.08 0.52 1.87
CA LEU A 114 11.07 0.13 2.89
C LEU A 114 10.43 -0.56 4.10
N HIS A 115 9.22 -0.16 4.49
CA HIS A 115 8.45 -0.75 5.58
C HIS A 115 7.01 -1.02 5.16
N HIS A 116 6.62 -2.29 5.15
CA HIS A 116 5.26 -2.74 4.86
C HIS A 116 4.76 -3.67 5.97
N PHE A 117 4.47 -3.06 7.13
CA PHE A 117 3.88 -3.62 8.35
C PHE A 117 4.69 -4.63 9.15
N THR A 118 5.51 -5.45 8.51
CA THR A 118 6.37 -6.41 9.19
C THR A 118 7.54 -5.75 9.88
N ASN A 119 7.88 -6.24 11.07
CA ASN A 119 9.04 -5.80 11.82
C ASN A 119 9.94 -6.99 12.14
N PRO A 120 11.27 -6.86 12.02
CA PRO A 120 12.17 -7.90 12.50
C PRO A 120 11.85 -8.28 13.93
N ARG A 121 11.85 -9.58 14.23
CA ARG A 121 11.44 -10.09 15.54
C ARG A 121 12.26 -9.46 16.67
N TRP A 122 13.57 -9.31 16.48
CA TRP A 122 14.47 -8.67 17.46
C TRP A 122 14.12 -7.19 17.73
N PHE A 123 13.50 -6.50 16.78
CA PHE A 123 13.06 -5.12 16.92
C PHE A 123 11.73 -5.07 17.69
N ALA A 124 10.78 -5.91 17.27
CA ALA A 124 9.46 -6.02 17.89
C ALA A 124 9.55 -6.43 19.38
N GLU A 125 10.34 -7.45 19.72
CA GLU A 125 10.50 -7.97 21.09
C GLU A 125 11.11 -6.93 22.05
N ARG A 126 11.86 -5.95 21.54
CA ARG A 126 12.43 -4.85 22.36
C ARG A 126 11.47 -3.68 22.57
N GLY A 127 10.25 -3.77 22.06
CA GLY A 127 9.22 -2.72 22.11
C GLY A 127 8.93 -2.05 20.77
N GLY A 128 9.63 -2.44 19.70
CA GLY A 128 9.41 -1.97 18.33
C GLY A 128 9.32 -0.45 18.21
N TRP A 129 8.29 0.03 17.50
CA TRP A 129 8.03 1.45 17.26
C TRP A 129 7.68 2.27 18.51
N LEU A 130 7.58 1.67 19.70
CA LEU A 130 7.37 2.42 20.94
C LEU A 130 8.67 2.91 21.57
N ARG A 131 9.82 2.42 21.10
CA ARG A 131 11.15 2.80 21.62
C ARG A 131 11.60 4.15 21.07
N SER A 132 12.37 4.89 21.86
CA SER A 132 12.96 6.17 21.43
C SER A 132 14.03 6.03 20.34
N ASP A 133 14.75 4.90 20.29
CA ASP A 133 15.76 4.56 19.27
C ASP A 133 15.16 3.91 18.01
N ALA A 134 13.83 3.79 17.91
CA ALA A 134 13.18 3.07 16.82
C ALA A 134 13.47 3.67 15.43
N ALA A 135 13.35 5.00 15.32
CA ALA A 135 13.60 5.73 14.08
C ALA A 135 15.07 5.63 13.64
N GLU A 136 16.01 5.66 14.58
CA GLU A 136 17.44 5.50 14.31
C GLU A 136 17.75 4.10 13.76
N LEU A 137 17.19 3.05 14.37
CA LEU A 137 17.38 1.66 13.94
C LEU A 137 16.82 1.43 12.54
N PHE A 138 15.64 2.00 12.24
CA PHE A 138 15.06 1.97 10.90
C PHE A 138 15.94 2.73 9.90
N THR A 139 16.40 3.93 10.25
CA THR A 139 17.27 4.75 9.40
C THR A 139 18.57 4.04 9.03
N ARG A 140 19.17 3.30 9.96
CA ARG A 140 20.33 2.44 9.69
C ARG A 140 20.02 1.33 8.67
N TYR A 141 18.85 0.71 8.75
CA TYR A 141 18.40 -0.26 7.75
C TYR A 141 18.18 0.40 6.38
N VAL A 142 17.54 1.57 6.34
CA VAL A 142 17.37 2.37 5.11
C VAL A 142 18.72 2.72 4.50
N GLN A 143 19.71 3.10 5.32
CA GLN A 143 21.06 3.39 4.85
C GLN A 143 21.71 2.17 4.19
N THR A 144 21.61 0.98 4.80
CA THR A 144 22.11 -0.26 4.21
C THR A 144 21.40 -0.59 2.90
N ALA A 145 20.07 -0.47 2.84
CA ALA A 145 19.31 -0.72 1.61
C ALA A 145 19.71 0.26 0.49
N ALA A 146 19.85 1.56 0.81
CA ALA A 146 20.26 2.58 -0.14
C ALA A 146 21.70 2.36 -0.65
N ASP A 147 22.62 1.93 0.21
CA ASP A 147 24.00 1.60 -0.17
C ASP A 147 24.09 0.44 -1.15
N TYR A 148 23.20 -0.55 -1.00
CA TYR A 148 23.23 -1.76 -1.82
C TYR A 148 22.32 -1.73 -3.04
N LEU A 149 21.28 -0.90 -3.07
CA LEU A 149 20.23 -0.96 -4.09
C LEU A 149 19.92 0.40 -4.74
N GLY A 150 20.37 1.52 -4.15
CA GLY A 150 19.88 2.85 -4.52
C GLY A 150 20.26 3.32 -5.92
N ASP A 151 21.27 2.72 -6.55
CA ASP A 151 21.61 2.92 -7.96
C ASP A 151 20.54 2.40 -8.94
N LEU A 152 19.65 1.51 -8.48
CA LEU A 152 18.58 0.91 -9.28
C LEU A 152 17.18 1.40 -8.88
N VAL A 153 17.05 2.20 -7.82
CA VAL A 153 15.74 2.59 -7.25
C VAL A 153 15.47 4.07 -7.50
N PRO A 154 14.58 4.42 -8.45
CA PRO A 154 14.21 5.79 -8.69
C PRO A 154 13.18 6.31 -7.67
N PHE A 155 12.29 5.46 -7.16
CA PHE A 155 11.25 5.84 -6.20
C PHE A 155 11.31 5.02 -4.91
N TRP A 156 11.48 5.70 -3.78
CA TRP A 156 11.39 5.13 -2.44
C TRP A 156 10.09 5.52 -1.74
N ILE A 157 9.41 4.53 -1.19
CA ILE A 157 8.30 4.70 -0.26
C ILE A 157 8.81 4.29 1.11
N THR A 158 8.98 5.24 2.04
CA THR A 158 9.59 4.91 3.33
C THR A 158 8.70 4.00 4.17
N LEU A 159 7.40 4.32 4.23
CA LEU A 159 6.42 3.65 5.09
C LEU A 159 5.13 3.43 4.31
N ASN A 160 4.56 2.24 4.46
CA ASN A 160 3.19 1.94 4.06
C ASN A 160 2.23 2.15 5.24
N GLU A 161 1.18 2.94 5.02
CA GLU A 161 0.01 3.13 5.88
C GLU A 161 0.30 3.20 7.41
N PRO A 162 1.22 4.09 7.86
CA PRO A 162 1.70 4.08 9.24
C PRO A 162 0.59 4.27 10.27
N VAL A 163 -0.42 5.10 9.97
CA VAL A 163 -1.55 5.34 10.89
C VAL A 163 -2.49 4.13 10.96
N LEU A 164 -2.74 3.44 9.84
CA LEU A 164 -3.56 2.22 9.83
C LEU A 164 -2.89 1.13 10.65
N TRP A 165 -1.61 0.86 10.37
CA TRP A 165 -0.83 -0.12 11.10
C TRP A 165 -0.85 0.15 12.60
N SER A 166 -0.53 1.38 13.02
CA SER A 166 -0.57 1.78 14.43
C SER A 166 -1.95 1.60 15.05
N SER A 167 -3.02 1.91 14.32
CA SER A 167 -4.41 1.74 14.78
C SER A 167 -4.74 0.26 14.98
N LEU A 168 -4.44 -0.59 14.01
CA LEU A 168 -4.72 -2.03 14.09
C LEU A 168 -3.89 -2.72 15.18
N ALA A 169 -2.66 -2.25 15.40
CA ALA A 169 -1.70 -2.78 16.37
C ALA A 169 -1.96 -2.33 17.83
N TYR A 170 -2.26 -1.05 18.04
CA TYR A 170 -2.32 -0.42 19.38
C TYR A 170 -3.69 0.12 19.79
N TRP A 171 -4.69 0.14 18.90
CA TRP A 171 -6.05 0.57 19.24
C TRP A 171 -7.05 -0.59 19.07
N GLN A 172 -7.14 -1.16 17.88
CA GLN A 172 -8.16 -2.16 17.54
C GLN A 172 -7.78 -3.60 17.94
N ARG A 173 -6.51 -3.83 18.32
CA ARG A 173 -5.96 -5.15 18.71
C ARG A 173 -6.06 -6.24 17.63
N ARG A 174 -6.16 -5.85 16.36
CA ARG A 174 -6.30 -6.79 15.24
C ARG A 174 -4.97 -7.37 14.81
N TRP A 175 -3.93 -6.54 14.78
CA TRP A 175 -2.60 -6.91 14.28
C TRP A 175 -1.57 -6.96 15.41
N PRO A 176 -0.47 -7.71 15.27
CA PRO A 176 0.60 -7.72 16.26
C PRO A 176 1.09 -6.29 16.56
N PRO A 177 1.33 -5.92 17.84
CA PRO A 177 1.33 -6.77 19.04
C PRO A 177 0.00 -6.84 19.80
N GLN A 178 -1.14 -6.47 19.17
CA GLN A 178 -2.51 -6.60 19.70
C GLN A 178 -2.80 -5.89 21.03
N GLN A 179 -2.24 -4.69 21.21
CA GLN A 179 -2.41 -3.89 22.41
C GLN A 179 -3.56 -2.88 22.27
N ARG A 180 -4.11 -2.40 23.39
CA ARG A 180 -5.16 -1.36 23.42
C ARG A 180 -4.72 -0.19 24.29
N SER A 181 -4.14 0.82 23.67
CA SER A 181 -3.65 2.03 24.32
C SER A 181 -3.51 3.18 23.33
N LEU A 182 -4.32 4.23 23.52
CA LEU A 182 -4.23 5.47 22.72
C LEU A 182 -2.89 6.18 22.89
N ILE A 183 -2.24 6.04 24.05
CA ILE A 183 -0.89 6.58 24.30
C ILE A 183 0.13 5.87 23.41
N LYS A 184 0.09 4.53 23.37
CA LYS A 184 0.99 3.73 22.51
C LYS A 184 0.72 3.96 21.03
N PHE A 185 -0.56 4.06 20.64
CA PHE A 185 -0.95 4.47 19.29
C PHE A 185 -0.28 5.79 18.91
N ASN A 186 -0.52 6.87 19.65
CA ASN A 186 0.05 8.19 19.34
C ASN A 186 1.59 8.19 19.36
N ARG A 187 2.21 7.45 20.29
CA ARG A 187 3.66 7.32 20.37
C ARG A 187 4.25 6.62 19.13
N SER A 188 3.66 5.51 18.71
CA SER A 188 4.09 4.80 17.50
C SER A 188 3.94 5.67 16.25
N VAL A 189 2.82 6.38 16.11
CA VAL A 189 2.58 7.33 15.01
C VAL A 189 3.65 8.42 14.98
N HIS A 190 4.03 8.96 16.13
CA HIS A 190 5.10 9.95 16.22
C HIS A 190 6.46 9.40 15.81
N HIS A 191 6.87 8.24 16.33
CA HIS A 191 8.16 7.64 15.95
C HIS A 191 8.22 7.24 14.47
N LEU A 192 7.11 6.78 13.89
CA LEU A 192 7.00 6.52 12.45
C LEU A 192 7.18 7.81 11.63
N ALA A 193 6.58 8.93 12.04
CA ALA A 193 6.80 10.21 11.36
C ALA A 193 8.28 10.65 11.42
N VAL A 194 8.91 10.52 12.59
CA VAL A 194 10.36 10.80 12.75
C VAL A 194 11.19 9.88 11.85
N ALA A 195 10.85 8.59 11.78
CA ALA A 195 11.54 7.60 10.95
C ALA A 195 11.45 7.92 9.45
N HIS A 196 10.27 8.35 8.96
CA HIS A 196 10.12 8.83 7.59
C HIS A 196 11.00 10.06 7.32
N ASN A 197 10.97 11.07 8.19
CA ASN A 197 11.78 12.28 8.01
C ASN A 197 13.29 11.97 8.00
N GLN A 198 13.76 11.06 8.86
CA GLN A 198 15.17 10.64 8.87
C GLN A 198 15.54 9.82 7.63
N ALA A 199 14.67 8.90 7.20
CA ALA A 199 14.85 8.11 5.99
C ALA A 199 14.93 8.99 4.72
N TYR A 200 14.05 9.98 4.60
CA TYR A 200 14.08 10.99 3.52
C TYR A 200 15.46 11.64 3.42
N GLN A 201 15.97 12.15 4.54
CA GLN A 201 17.27 12.83 4.57
C GLN A 201 18.44 11.89 4.23
N VAL A 202 18.42 10.64 4.69
CA VAL A 202 19.46 9.66 4.36
C VAL A 202 19.43 9.28 2.88
N LEU A 203 18.24 9.06 2.31
CA LEU A 203 18.09 8.67 0.91
C LEU A 203 18.63 9.75 -0.03
N HIS A 204 18.29 11.03 0.18
CA HIS A 204 18.83 12.12 -0.64
C HIS A 204 20.33 12.34 -0.45
N ARG A 205 20.87 12.13 0.75
CA ARG A 205 22.33 12.19 0.96
C ARG A 205 23.08 11.10 0.21
N LYS A 206 22.48 9.91 0.06
CA LYS A 206 23.08 8.78 -0.64
C LYS A 206 22.88 8.88 -2.16
N HIS A 207 21.68 9.23 -2.59
CA HIS A 207 21.26 9.25 -3.99
C HIS A 207 20.38 10.48 -4.25
N ALA A 208 21.00 11.62 -4.54
CA ALA A 208 20.30 12.91 -4.62
C ALA A 208 19.20 12.97 -5.69
N GLN A 209 19.26 12.13 -6.73
CA GLN A 209 18.30 12.10 -7.84
C GLN A 209 17.07 11.23 -7.57
N THR A 210 17.04 10.47 -6.49
CA THR A 210 15.88 9.64 -6.17
C THR A 210 14.68 10.49 -5.74
N GLN A 211 13.49 9.94 -5.90
CA GLN A 211 12.24 10.51 -5.40
C GLN A 211 11.85 9.75 -4.13
N VAL A 212 11.55 10.47 -3.06
CA VAL A 212 11.15 9.88 -1.78
C VAL A 212 9.78 10.38 -1.36
N GLY A 213 8.92 9.44 -0.98
CA GLY A 213 7.60 9.71 -0.44
C GLY A 213 7.18 8.66 0.57
N LEU A 214 5.89 8.68 0.90
CA LEU A 214 5.23 7.64 1.70
C LEU A 214 3.90 7.25 1.08
N ALA A 215 3.37 6.09 1.47
CA ALA A 215 2.04 5.63 1.06
C ALA A 215 1.06 5.78 2.25
N ARG A 216 0.09 6.69 2.16
CA ARG A 216 -1.00 6.80 3.16
C ARG A 216 -2.24 6.08 2.65
N ASN A 217 -2.82 5.25 3.51
CA ASN A 217 -4.24 4.97 3.44
C ASN A 217 -5.01 6.25 3.78
N LEU A 218 -5.79 6.73 2.84
CA LEU A 218 -6.70 7.84 3.06
C LEU A 218 -8.13 7.33 2.89
N VAL A 219 -8.99 7.73 3.82
CA VAL A 219 -10.40 7.34 3.82
C VAL A 219 -11.24 8.53 3.37
N ALA A 220 -12.15 8.30 2.43
CA ALA A 220 -13.16 9.27 2.05
C ALA A 220 -14.26 9.31 3.13
N TYR A 221 -14.10 10.20 4.12
CA TYR A 221 -15.09 10.42 5.16
C TYR A 221 -16.23 11.31 4.65
N GLN A 222 -17.46 10.87 4.86
CA GLN A 222 -18.67 11.64 4.54
C GLN A 222 -19.55 11.77 5.78
N PRO A 223 -20.23 12.89 6.00
CA PRO A 223 -21.23 12.96 7.05
C PRO A 223 -22.40 12.03 6.70
N ALA A 224 -22.93 11.30 7.69
CA ALA A 224 -24.03 10.36 7.49
C ALA A 224 -25.37 11.06 7.22
N SER A 225 -25.52 12.30 7.69
CA SER A 225 -26.68 13.16 7.50
C SER A 225 -26.25 14.61 7.24
N GLU A 226 -27.22 15.50 6.95
CA GLU A 226 -26.94 16.93 6.80
C GLU A 226 -26.64 17.65 8.12
N SER A 227 -26.77 16.95 9.26
CA SER A 227 -26.52 17.47 10.60
C SER A 227 -25.15 18.14 10.73
N TRP A 228 -25.11 19.31 11.36
CA TRP A 228 -23.86 20.01 11.62
C TRP A 228 -22.91 19.20 12.52
N LEU A 229 -23.45 18.38 13.44
CA LEU A 229 -22.66 17.49 14.29
C LEU A 229 -21.92 16.42 13.48
N ASP A 230 -22.61 15.79 12.52
CA ASP A 230 -22.01 14.79 11.62
C ASP A 230 -20.92 15.42 10.76
N ARG A 231 -21.14 16.65 10.28
CA ARG A 231 -20.13 17.41 9.50
C ARG A 231 -18.89 17.72 10.34
N VAL A 232 -19.05 18.20 11.56
CA VAL A 232 -17.92 18.50 12.47
C VAL A 232 -17.18 17.22 12.87
N ALA A 233 -17.90 16.15 13.19
CA ALA A 233 -17.31 14.85 13.51
C ALA A 233 -16.49 14.33 12.32
N CYS A 234 -17.04 14.39 11.10
CA CYS A 234 -16.36 14.02 9.87
C CYS A 234 -15.06 14.80 9.66
N GLN A 235 -15.09 16.14 9.78
CA GLN A 235 -13.90 16.99 9.66
C GLN A 235 -12.84 16.67 10.72
N THR A 236 -13.27 16.36 11.95
CA THR A 236 -12.36 16.01 13.05
C THR A 236 -11.66 14.68 12.80
N VAL A 237 -12.40 13.67 12.34
CA VAL A 237 -11.86 12.35 11.97
C VAL A 237 -10.92 12.46 10.77
N ASP A 238 -11.30 13.20 9.73
CA ASP A 238 -10.44 13.47 8.57
C ASP A 238 -9.13 14.14 8.99
N TRP A 239 -9.20 15.17 9.85
CA TRP A 239 -7.99 15.80 10.36
C TRP A 239 -7.10 14.81 11.12
N TRP A 240 -7.69 14.02 12.03
CA TRP A 240 -6.96 13.11 12.90
C TRP A 240 -6.28 11.97 12.14
N PHE A 241 -7.00 11.30 11.24
CA PHE A 241 -6.52 10.09 10.57
C PHE A 241 -5.87 10.37 9.22
N ASN A 242 -6.35 11.34 8.44
CA ASN A 242 -5.80 11.64 7.13
C ASN A 242 -4.70 12.71 7.22
N ARG A 243 -5.01 13.89 7.78
CA ARG A 243 -4.13 15.08 7.65
C ARG A 243 -3.00 15.16 8.67
N ARG A 244 -3.24 14.78 9.92
CA ARG A 244 -2.28 14.96 11.02
C ARG A 244 -0.91 14.35 10.74
N PHE A 245 -0.88 13.17 10.13
CA PHE A 245 0.41 12.52 9.81
C PHE A 245 1.21 13.29 8.75
N TYR A 246 0.54 13.82 7.73
CA TYR A 246 1.19 14.70 6.75
C TYR A 246 1.74 15.97 7.42
N ASN A 247 1.00 16.59 8.35
CA ASN A 247 1.51 17.75 9.08
C ASN A 247 2.80 17.44 9.88
N MET A 248 2.99 16.20 10.33
CA MET A 248 4.18 15.78 11.08
C MET A 248 5.38 15.45 10.18
N THR A 249 5.13 15.20 8.89
CA THR A 249 6.14 14.76 7.91
C THR A 249 6.39 15.78 6.81
N TRP A 250 5.60 16.84 6.74
CA TRP A 250 5.81 17.94 5.81
C TRP A 250 7.00 18.81 6.25
N PRO A 251 7.88 19.26 5.33
CA PRO A 251 7.85 19.12 3.87
C PRO A 251 8.67 17.95 3.28
N GLN A 252 8.94 16.87 4.01
CA GLN A 252 9.82 15.77 3.54
C GLN A 252 9.15 14.81 2.52
N HIS A 253 8.65 15.35 1.41
CA HIS A 253 8.01 14.57 0.34
C HIS A 253 8.36 15.13 -1.02
N ASP A 254 8.91 14.30 -1.90
CA ASP A 254 9.01 14.63 -3.34
C ASP A 254 7.73 14.23 -4.07
N PHE A 255 7.02 13.22 -3.55
CA PHE A 255 5.71 12.79 -4.03
C PHE A 255 4.85 12.24 -2.89
N LEU A 256 3.53 12.15 -3.12
CA LEU A 256 2.57 11.54 -2.20
C LEU A 256 2.05 10.23 -2.78
N GLY A 257 2.25 9.12 -2.06
CA GLY A 257 1.60 7.84 -2.35
C GLY A 257 0.26 7.74 -1.63
N ILE A 258 -0.81 7.42 -2.38
CA ILE A 258 -2.17 7.28 -1.86
C ILE A 258 -2.65 5.85 -2.03
N ASN A 259 -3.04 5.23 -0.92
CA ASN A 259 -3.76 3.98 -0.89
C ASN A 259 -5.25 4.27 -0.61
N TYR A 260 -6.15 3.72 -1.42
CA TYR A 260 -7.58 3.92 -1.28
C TYR A 260 -8.36 2.65 -1.63
N TYR A 261 -9.38 2.34 -0.82
CA TYR A 261 -10.19 1.14 -1.00
C TYR A 261 -11.70 1.40 -0.84
N PHE A 262 -12.10 2.23 0.12
CA PHE A 262 -13.51 2.45 0.42
C PHE A 262 -13.77 3.83 1.05
N GLN A 263 -15.05 4.18 1.10
CA GLN A 263 -15.57 5.36 1.79
C GLN A 263 -16.16 4.98 3.16
N THR A 264 -16.31 5.95 4.06
CA THR A 264 -16.92 5.74 5.37
C THR A 264 -17.85 6.89 5.70
N LYS A 265 -19.10 6.58 6.06
CA LYS A 265 -20.02 7.58 6.60
C LYS A 265 -19.86 7.71 8.11
N ILE A 266 -19.82 8.95 8.58
CA ILE A 266 -19.58 9.33 9.96
C ILE A 266 -20.87 9.90 10.53
N HIS A 267 -21.40 9.22 11.55
CA HIS A 267 -22.52 9.67 12.34
C HIS A 267 -22.10 9.95 13.78
N TRP A 268 -22.51 11.11 14.32
CA TRP A 268 -22.33 11.44 15.72
C TRP A 268 -23.53 10.98 16.54
N GLU A 269 -23.33 9.98 17.38
CA GLU A 269 -24.37 9.52 18.29
C GLU A 269 -24.31 10.33 19.60
N THR A 270 -25.28 11.23 19.77
CA THR A 270 -25.37 12.12 20.93
C THR A 270 -25.55 11.39 22.25
N LYS A 271 -26.22 10.22 22.25
CA LYS A 271 -26.45 9.42 23.46
C LYS A 271 -25.19 8.77 24.02
N SER A 272 -24.20 8.48 23.16
CA SER A 272 -22.98 7.77 23.53
C SER A 272 -21.71 8.62 23.36
N PHE A 273 -21.85 9.89 22.93
CA PHE A 273 -20.74 10.78 22.54
C PHE A 273 -19.71 10.05 21.67
N SER A 274 -20.21 9.27 20.70
CA SER A 274 -19.36 8.38 19.90
C SER A 274 -19.59 8.58 18.41
N ILE A 275 -18.54 8.23 17.65
CA ILE A 275 -18.56 8.25 16.20
C ILE A 275 -18.86 6.85 15.71
N VAL A 276 -19.97 6.70 14.99
CA VAL A 276 -20.39 5.44 14.38
C VAL A 276 -20.11 5.49 12.89
N GLN A 277 -19.53 4.41 12.38
CA GLN A 277 -19.37 4.20 10.95
C GLN A 277 -20.65 3.55 10.43
N SER A 278 -21.39 4.24 9.55
CA SER A 278 -22.54 3.64 8.88
C SER A 278 -22.11 3.08 7.54
N ASP A 279 -22.29 1.77 7.39
CA ASP A 279 -21.91 1.06 6.18
C ASP A 279 -22.90 1.40 5.06
N THR A 280 -22.39 1.76 3.89
CA THR A 280 -23.23 2.26 2.79
C THR A 280 -23.97 1.15 2.06
N GLN A 281 -25.18 1.44 1.58
CA GLN A 281 -25.87 0.59 0.60
C GLN A 281 -25.08 0.58 -0.72
N GLY A 282 -25.10 -0.54 -1.45
CA GLY A 282 -24.42 -0.68 -2.75
C GLY A 282 -23.68 -2.01 -2.90
N GLU A 283 -22.99 -2.18 -4.03
CA GLU A 283 -22.11 -3.32 -4.29
C GLU A 283 -20.89 -3.31 -3.37
N ARG A 284 -20.46 -4.51 -2.98
CA ARG A 284 -19.41 -4.71 -1.99
C ARG A 284 -18.41 -5.76 -2.47
N SER A 285 -17.18 -5.58 -2.04
CA SER A 285 -16.12 -6.60 -2.15
C SER A 285 -16.44 -7.85 -1.34
N ASP A 286 -15.68 -8.93 -1.59
CA ASP A 286 -15.74 -10.16 -0.80
C ASP A 286 -15.40 -9.96 0.69
N VAL A 287 -14.77 -8.83 1.05
CA VAL A 287 -14.46 -8.45 2.44
C VAL A 287 -15.43 -7.41 3.02
N GLY A 288 -16.54 -7.14 2.32
CA GLY A 288 -17.63 -6.28 2.78
C GLY A 288 -17.42 -4.79 2.55
N TRP A 289 -16.30 -4.37 1.95
CA TRP A 289 -16.05 -2.96 1.65
C TRP A 289 -16.93 -2.45 0.51
N THR A 290 -17.54 -1.28 0.71
CA THR A 290 -18.35 -0.63 -0.32
C THR A 290 -17.46 -0.12 -1.47
N ILE A 291 -17.88 -0.38 -2.70
CA ILE A 291 -17.22 0.14 -3.91
C ILE A 291 -17.62 1.60 -4.09
N ALA A 292 -16.64 2.51 -4.01
CA ALA A 292 -16.90 3.96 -4.01
C ALA A 292 -15.84 4.73 -4.83
N PRO A 293 -15.94 4.75 -6.18
CA PRO A 293 -14.96 5.41 -7.03
C PRO A 293 -14.86 6.92 -6.78
N ASP A 294 -15.98 7.60 -6.50
CA ASP A 294 -15.94 9.05 -6.25
C ASP A 294 -15.16 9.42 -4.98
N GLY A 295 -15.07 8.51 -4.00
CA GLY A 295 -14.24 8.74 -2.81
C GLY A 295 -12.74 8.79 -3.13
N LEU A 296 -12.27 8.07 -4.15
CA LEU A 296 -10.88 8.18 -4.62
C LEU A 296 -10.61 9.60 -5.15
N ARG A 297 -11.51 10.12 -5.99
CA ARG A 297 -11.42 11.50 -6.50
C ARG A 297 -11.38 12.51 -5.35
N GLN A 298 -12.28 12.41 -4.37
CA GLN A 298 -12.33 13.30 -3.21
C GLN A 298 -11.03 13.28 -2.40
N VAL A 299 -10.46 12.09 -2.18
CA VAL A 299 -9.19 11.91 -1.49
C VAL A 299 -8.04 12.56 -2.28
N LEU A 300 -7.97 12.36 -3.60
CA LEU A 300 -6.95 12.96 -4.46
C LEU A 300 -7.04 14.49 -4.48
N GLU A 301 -8.26 15.04 -4.57
CA GLU A 301 -8.50 16.48 -4.46
C GLU A 301 -8.06 17.03 -3.10
N SER A 302 -8.26 16.26 -2.02
CA SER A 302 -7.90 16.68 -0.67
C SER A 302 -6.40 16.91 -0.48
N VAL A 303 -5.56 16.18 -1.22
CA VAL A 303 -4.09 16.26 -1.16
C VAL A 303 -3.49 17.28 -2.12
N ARG A 304 -4.30 17.87 -3.02
CA ARG A 304 -3.88 18.96 -3.92
C ARG A 304 -3.18 20.11 -3.20
N ARG A 305 -3.58 20.39 -1.94
CA ARG A 305 -3.00 21.44 -1.10
C ARG A 305 -1.49 21.31 -0.86
N TYR A 306 -0.95 20.11 -0.96
CA TYR A 306 0.48 19.85 -0.76
C TYR A 306 1.31 20.21 -2.00
N LYS A 307 0.69 20.39 -3.18
CA LYS A 307 1.39 20.77 -4.42
C LYS A 307 2.55 19.83 -4.78
N CYS A 308 2.43 18.56 -4.43
CA CYS A 308 3.36 17.49 -4.80
C CYS A 308 2.73 16.60 -5.87
N PRO A 309 3.55 15.96 -6.73
CA PRO A 309 3.12 14.82 -7.53
C PRO A 309 2.45 13.74 -6.68
N VAL A 310 1.40 13.13 -7.21
CA VAL A 310 0.61 12.10 -6.53
C VAL A 310 0.66 10.79 -7.31
N TYR A 311 0.82 9.68 -6.61
CA TYR A 311 0.72 8.34 -7.18
C TYR A 311 -0.33 7.57 -6.38
N VAL A 312 -1.32 6.97 -7.05
CA VAL A 312 -2.22 6.00 -6.40
C VAL A 312 -1.44 4.71 -6.23
N THR A 313 -0.81 4.53 -5.07
CA THR A 313 0.14 3.45 -4.80
C THR A 313 -0.52 2.12 -4.47
N GLU A 314 -1.79 2.13 -4.08
CA GLU A 314 -2.68 0.96 -3.99
C GLU A 314 -4.14 1.37 -4.24
N ASN A 315 -4.80 0.70 -5.18
CA ASN A 315 -6.26 0.70 -5.28
C ASN A 315 -6.73 -0.64 -5.87
N GLY A 316 -7.67 -1.30 -5.20
CA GLY A 316 -7.94 -2.72 -5.45
C GLY A 316 -9.23 -3.23 -4.84
N LEU A 317 -9.62 -4.44 -5.26
CA LEU A 317 -10.86 -5.09 -4.82
C LEU A 317 -10.65 -6.58 -4.55
N ALA A 318 -11.08 -7.03 -3.37
CA ALA A 318 -11.26 -8.45 -3.08
C ALA A 318 -12.46 -8.98 -3.88
N ASP A 319 -12.18 -9.77 -4.91
CA ASP A 319 -13.18 -10.33 -5.82
C ASP A 319 -12.66 -11.64 -6.42
N ARG A 320 -12.83 -12.72 -5.65
CA ARG A 320 -12.35 -14.08 -5.96
C ARG A 320 -12.84 -14.59 -7.30
N HIS A 321 -14.04 -14.21 -7.69
CA HIS A 321 -14.68 -14.69 -8.91
C HIS A 321 -14.58 -13.72 -10.08
N ASP A 322 -13.88 -12.59 -9.90
CA ASP A 322 -13.61 -11.60 -10.94
C ASP A 322 -14.90 -10.99 -11.55
N LYS A 323 -15.96 -10.89 -10.74
CA LYS A 323 -17.28 -10.40 -11.19
C LYS A 323 -17.36 -8.88 -11.27
N LEU A 324 -16.67 -8.19 -10.37
CA LEU A 324 -16.77 -6.75 -10.14
C LEU A 324 -15.45 -6.02 -10.44
N ARG A 325 -14.30 -6.73 -10.42
CA ARG A 325 -12.96 -6.12 -10.56
C ARG A 325 -12.79 -5.33 -11.86
N ALA A 326 -13.35 -5.80 -12.97
CA ALA A 326 -13.27 -5.09 -14.25
C ALA A 326 -13.95 -3.71 -14.20
N ASP A 327 -15.16 -3.63 -13.66
CA ASP A 327 -15.92 -2.39 -13.53
C ASP A 327 -15.28 -1.48 -12.48
N PHE A 328 -14.81 -2.07 -11.37
CA PHE A 328 -14.02 -1.36 -10.35
C PHE A 328 -12.82 -0.62 -10.96
N ILE A 329 -12.01 -1.31 -11.78
CA ILE A 329 -10.82 -0.73 -12.42
C ILE A 329 -11.21 0.46 -13.31
N ARG A 330 -12.23 0.30 -14.16
CA ARG A 330 -12.69 1.38 -15.06
C ARG A 330 -13.16 2.59 -14.26
N ASP A 331 -14.00 2.37 -13.26
CA ASP A 331 -14.62 3.46 -12.51
C ASP A 331 -13.62 4.23 -11.64
N HIS A 332 -12.65 3.54 -11.05
CA HIS A 332 -11.61 4.18 -10.24
C HIS A 332 -10.55 4.89 -11.09
N LEU A 333 -10.16 4.34 -12.23
CA LEU A 333 -9.30 5.07 -13.17
C LEU A 333 -10.00 6.33 -13.70
N ARG A 334 -11.30 6.28 -13.96
CA ARG A 334 -12.07 7.48 -14.29
C ARG A 334 -12.12 8.50 -13.15
N ALA A 335 -12.17 8.05 -11.90
CA ALA A 335 -12.07 8.94 -10.75
C ALA A 335 -10.69 9.63 -10.67
N VAL A 336 -9.62 8.94 -11.07
CA VAL A 336 -8.28 9.53 -11.20
C VAL A 336 -8.23 10.57 -12.32
N GLU A 337 -8.78 10.27 -13.50
CA GLU A 337 -8.88 11.21 -14.63
C GLU A 337 -9.61 12.50 -14.20
N ARG A 338 -10.77 12.36 -13.56
CA ARG A 338 -11.53 13.50 -13.02
C ARG A 338 -10.77 14.32 -11.97
N ALA A 339 -9.89 13.68 -11.20
CA ALA A 339 -9.02 14.40 -10.27
C ALA A 339 -7.91 15.17 -11.02
N GLN A 340 -7.37 14.62 -12.11
CA GLN A 340 -6.45 15.36 -12.98
C GLN A 340 -7.14 16.57 -13.63
N GLU A 341 -8.37 16.40 -14.14
CA GLU A 341 -9.19 17.49 -14.71
C GLU A 341 -9.45 18.61 -13.69
N SER A 342 -9.56 18.28 -12.39
CA SER A 342 -9.71 19.26 -11.31
C SER A 342 -8.37 19.87 -10.84
N GLY A 343 -7.26 19.55 -11.51
CA GLY A 343 -5.94 20.14 -11.33
C GLY A 343 -5.07 19.45 -10.27
N VAL A 344 -5.30 18.17 -9.98
CA VAL A 344 -4.40 17.33 -9.17
C VAL A 344 -3.31 16.73 -10.07
N ASP A 345 -2.04 16.87 -9.68
CA ASP A 345 -0.90 16.29 -10.40
C ASP A 345 -0.74 14.79 -10.10
N VAL A 346 -1.70 13.98 -10.55
CA VAL A 346 -1.62 12.51 -10.42
C VAL A 346 -0.79 11.96 -11.57
N ARG A 347 0.25 11.17 -11.28
CA ARG A 347 1.21 10.67 -12.29
C ARG A 347 1.28 9.15 -12.40
N GLY A 348 0.52 8.42 -11.59
CA GLY A 348 0.44 6.99 -11.74
C GLY A 348 -0.63 6.31 -10.90
N TYR A 349 -0.95 5.08 -11.30
CA TYR A 349 -1.93 4.19 -10.68
C TYR A 349 -1.37 2.78 -10.59
N PHE A 350 -1.42 2.21 -9.38
CA PHE A 350 -0.95 0.88 -9.06
C PHE A 350 -2.11 0.05 -8.53
N HIS A 351 -2.55 -0.94 -9.33
CA HIS A 351 -3.60 -1.86 -8.89
C HIS A 351 -3.11 -2.71 -7.71
N TRP A 352 -3.91 -2.76 -6.65
CA TRP A 352 -3.72 -3.73 -5.57
C TRP A 352 -4.57 -4.98 -5.84
N SER A 353 -4.01 -6.09 -6.28
CA SER A 353 -2.58 -6.45 -6.33
C SER A 353 -2.21 -7.10 -7.66
N LEU A 354 -0.91 -7.30 -7.92
CA LEU A 354 -0.48 -8.11 -9.07
C LEU A 354 -0.94 -9.56 -8.91
N LEU A 355 -0.62 -10.17 -7.76
CA LEU A 355 -0.88 -11.57 -7.44
C LEU A 355 -1.93 -11.68 -6.33
N ASP A 356 -2.76 -12.73 -6.38
CA ASP A 356 -3.44 -13.21 -5.18
C ASP A 356 -2.40 -13.52 -4.11
N ASN A 357 -2.66 -13.07 -2.88
CA ASN A 357 -1.64 -13.07 -1.83
C ASN A 357 -2.23 -13.39 -0.45
N TYR A 358 -1.36 -13.45 0.56
CA TYR A 358 -1.75 -13.55 1.96
C TYR A 358 -2.29 -12.21 2.46
N GLU A 359 -3.58 -12.12 2.77
CA GLU A 359 -4.24 -10.88 3.20
C GLU A 359 -4.29 -10.78 4.73
N TRP A 360 -3.12 -10.73 5.36
CA TRP A 360 -2.97 -10.38 6.77
C TRP A 360 -3.84 -11.24 7.71
N ASP A 361 -4.63 -10.62 8.58
CA ASP A 361 -5.51 -11.30 9.53
C ASP A 361 -6.70 -12.05 8.88
N LEU A 362 -6.85 -11.98 7.56
CA LEU A 362 -7.85 -12.69 6.76
C LEU A 362 -7.27 -13.93 6.03
N GLY A 363 -5.96 -14.15 6.12
CA GLY A 363 -5.26 -15.26 5.46
C GLY A 363 -5.37 -15.18 3.92
N VAL A 364 -5.37 -16.33 3.26
CA VAL A 364 -5.46 -16.41 1.79
C VAL A 364 -6.91 -16.43 1.28
N THR A 365 -7.91 -16.09 2.08
CA THR A 365 -9.31 -16.16 1.60
C THR A 365 -9.63 -15.02 0.63
N PRO A 366 -9.36 -13.75 0.95
CA PRO A 366 -9.53 -12.65 0.01
C PRO A 366 -8.62 -12.80 -1.21
N ARG A 367 -9.10 -12.33 -2.37
CA ARG A 367 -8.38 -12.42 -3.65
C ARG A 367 -8.37 -11.05 -4.30
N PHE A 368 -7.23 -10.37 -4.24
CA PHE A 368 -7.03 -9.03 -4.81
C PHE A 368 -6.29 -9.05 -6.15
N GLY A 369 -5.67 -10.17 -6.53
CA GLY A 369 -4.74 -10.22 -7.64
C GLY A 369 -5.40 -10.06 -9.01
N LEU A 370 -4.76 -9.30 -9.89
CA LEU A 370 -4.96 -9.38 -11.35
C LEU A 370 -4.61 -10.77 -11.90
N VAL A 371 -3.66 -11.44 -11.25
CA VAL A 371 -3.22 -12.79 -11.54
C VAL A 371 -3.59 -13.69 -10.36
N ALA A 372 -4.39 -14.72 -10.63
CA ALA A 372 -4.75 -15.73 -9.67
C ALA A 372 -3.55 -16.66 -9.39
N VAL A 373 -3.41 -17.07 -8.13
CA VAL A 373 -2.40 -18.04 -7.68
C VAL A 373 -3.10 -19.28 -7.16
N ASP A 374 -2.77 -20.45 -7.71
CA ASP A 374 -3.16 -21.74 -7.14
C ASP A 374 -2.17 -22.10 -6.02
N TYR A 375 -2.61 -22.05 -4.77
CA TYR A 375 -1.76 -22.29 -3.60
C TYR A 375 -1.33 -23.76 -3.43
N LYS A 376 -1.83 -24.70 -4.25
CA LYS A 376 -1.38 -26.09 -4.25
C LYS A 376 -0.23 -26.31 -5.23
N THR A 377 -0.29 -25.66 -6.38
CA THR A 377 0.66 -25.87 -7.50
C THR A 377 1.61 -24.69 -7.72
N MET A 378 1.31 -23.54 -7.12
CA MET A 378 1.90 -22.23 -7.36
C MET A 378 1.76 -21.74 -8.82
N SER A 379 0.82 -22.28 -9.61
CA SER A 379 0.58 -21.79 -10.97
C SER A 379 -0.11 -20.43 -10.97
N ARG A 380 0.27 -19.58 -11.93
CA ARG A 380 -0.33 -18.26 -12.18
C ARG A 380 -1.35 -18.32 -13.32
N SER A 381 -2.50 -17.67 -13.14
CA SER A 381 -3.53 -17.52 -14.17
C SER A 381 -4.03 -16.08 -14.23
N ILE A 382 -3.83 -15.42 -15.37
CA ILE A 382 -4.31 -14.05 -15.60
C ILE A 382 -5.85 -14.02 -15.55
N ARG A 383 -6.43 -13.11 -14.77
CA ARG A 383 -7.89 -12.94 -14.70
C ARG A 383 -8.43 -12.10 -15.87
N PRO A 384 -9.69 -12.32 -16.30
CA PRO A 384 -10.35 -11.49 -17.32
C PRO A 384 -10.24 -9.98 -17.09
N SER A 385 -10.41 -9.51 -15.85
CA SER A 385 -10.28 -8.08 -15.49
C SER A 385 -8.87 -7.51 -15.71
N ALA A 386 -7.82 -8.33 -15.67
CA ALA A 386 -6.46 -7.89 -15.97
C ALA A 386 -6.31 -7.50 -17.44
N TYR A 387 -7.00 -8.19 -18.35
CA TYR A 387 -7.05 -7.80 -19.76
C TYR A 387 -7.83 -6.49 -19.96
N VAL A 388 -8.84 -6.20 -19.13
CA VAL A 388 -9.51 -4.90 -19.15
C VAL A 388 -8.55 -3.78 -18.76
N TYR A 389 -7.74 -4.00 -17.71
CA TYR A 389 -6.71 -3.03 -17.33
C TYR A 389 -5.66 -2.85 -18.44
N LYS A 390 -5.17 -3.95 -19.03
CA LYS A 390 -4.27 -3.92 -20.19
C LYS A 390 -4.83 -3.09 -21.33
N SER A 391 -6.09 -3.31 -21.73
CA SER A 391 -6.72 -2.56 -22.81
C SER A 391 -6.78 -1.05 -22.52
N ILE A 392 -7.02 -0.65 -21.27
CA ILE A 392 -7.00 0.77 -20.88
C ILE A 392 -5.58 1.34 -21.02
N ILE A 393 -4.56 0.59 -20.58
CA ILE A 393 -3.16 1.00 -20.69
C ILE A 393 -2.74 1.18 -22.16
N GLU A 394 -3.10 0.22 -23.02
CA GLU A 394 -2.79 0.25 -24.45
C GLU A 394 -3.49 1.41 -25.16
N GLN A 395 -4.77 1.67 -24.84
CA GLN A 395 -5.52 2.82 -25.37
C GLN A 395 -4.88 4.15 -24.95
N ALA A 396 -4.48 4.29 -23.69
CA ALA A 396 -3.86 5.51 -23.18
C ALA A 396 -2.48 5.81 -23.77
N ARG A 397 -1.78 4.80 -24.32
CA ARG A 397 -0.45 4.96 -24.96
C ARG A 397 -0.50 5.05 -26.48
N GLY A 398 -1.57 4.53 -27.09
CA GLY A 398 -1.75 4.50 -28.55
C GLY A 398 -2.44 5.73 -29.13
N GLY A 399 -3.00 6.60 -28.30
CA GLY A 399 -3.49 7.94 -28.66
C GLY A 399 -2.49 9.00 -28.25
#